data_AF-A0A7S2WHD6-F1
#
_entry.id   AF-A0A7S2WHD6-F1
#
_cell.length_a   1.000
_cell.length_b   1.000
_cell.length_c   1.000
_cell.angle_alpha   90.00
_cell.angle_beta   90.00
_cell.angle_gamma   90.00
#
_symmetry.space_group_name_H-M   'P 1'
#
loop_
_entity.id
_entity.type
_entity.pdbx_description
1 polymer ?
#
loop_
_entity_poly.entity_id
_entity_poly.type
_entity_poly.pdbx_seq_one_letter_code
_entity_poly.pdbx_strand_id
1 'polypeptide(L)'
;EAMEAMEAAPVEQLLALPFSFGGKEYKLKDYWDNARGRSNEKRQKFTVFLKKAHRKAVARAGDGPGGALRSLLPLKRARDQPDPSTSGETAGWRNFQLKESVHVKRKRASDYERMEHISSELSKVQWRGWGNPFRELITPENCEAFGVPDYFKIVEKSVSLDVISRRVREHRYASFSHFEADVRLVVSNAKLFNREGEKVHQFATELEARFDALLQEA
;
A
#
# COMPACT_ATOMS: atom_id res chain seq x y z
N GLU A 1 21.94 -18.97 -28.43
CA GLU A 1 20.63 -19.66 -28.39
C GLU A 1 19.97 -19.67 -27.02
N ALA A 2 20.48 -20.38 -25.99
CA ALA A 2 19.77 -20.49 -24.70
C ALA A 2 19.60 -19.16 -23.92
N MET A 3 20.55 -18.22 -24.03
CA MET A 3 20.45 -16.90 -23.40
C MET A 3 19.44 -15.98 -24.08
N GLU A 4 19.37 -16.01 -25.41
CA GLU A 4 18.44 -15.20 -26.21
C GLU A 4 16.98 -15.67 -26.00
N ALA A 5 16.80 -16.98 -25.82
CA ALA A 5 15.52 -17.57 -25.44
C ALA A 5 15.04 -17.15 -24.03
N MET A 6 15.94 -16.93 -23.06
CA MET A 6 15.56 -16.55 -21.69
C MET A 6 15.20 -15.06 -21.54
N GLU A 7 15.74 -14.19 -22.39
CA GLU A 7 15.45 -12.75 -22.39
C GLU A 7 14.14 -12.44 -23.13
N ALA A 8 13.78 -13.26 -24.12
CA ALA A 8 12.55 -13.16 -24.92
C ALA A 8 11.36 -14.02 -24.41
N ALA A 9 11.59 -15.01 -23.54
CA ALA A 9 10.53 -15.91 -23.08
C ALA A 9 9.55 -15.21 -22.12
N PRO A 10 8.22 -15.34 -22.34
CA PRO A 10 7.22 -14.91 -21.36
C PRO A 10 7.42 -15.63 -20.03
N VAL A 11 7.15 -14.94 -18.91
CA VAL A 11 7.35 -15.46 -17.53
C VAL A 11 6.73 -16.85 -17.34
N GLU A 12 5.58 -17.11 -17.98
CA GLU A 12 4.91 -18.41 -18.08
C GLU A 12 5.84 -19.56 -18.49
N GLN A 13 6.71 -19.35 -19.48
CA GLN A 13 7.65 -20.37 -19.97
C GLN A 13 8.83 -20.57 -19.04
N LEU A 14 9.32 -19.50 -18.40
CA LEU A 14 10.39 -19.60 -17.39
C LEU A 14 9.91 -20.34 -16.12
N LEU A 15 8.63 -20.24 -15.79
CA LEU A 15 8.02 -20.96 -14.66
C LEU A 15 7.83 -22.46 -14.91
N ALA A 16 7.81 -22.87 -16.18
CA ALA A 16 7.61 -24.24 -16.60
C ALA A 16 8.91 -25.06 -16.67
N LEU A 17 10.08 -24.41 -16.62
CA LEU A 17 11.37 -25.09 -16.64
C LEU A 17 11.56 -25.91 -15.35
N PRO A 18 11.73 -27.24 -15.46
CA PRO A 18 12.06 -28.06 -14.31
C PRO A 18 13.48 -27.76 -13.84
N PHE A 19 13.69 -27.74 -12.53
CA PHE A 19 15.03 -27.69 -11.96
C PHE A 19 15.18 -28.78 -10.89
N SER A 20 16.35 -29.41 -10.84
CA SER A 20 16.61 -30.51 -9.90
C SER A 20 17.43 -30.06 -8.69
N PHE A 21 16.97 -30.41 -7.50
CA PHE A 21 17.60 -30.11 -6.22
C PHE A 21 17.53 -31.34 -5.29
N GLY A 22 18.66 -31.73 -4.69
CA GLY A 22 18.73 -32.88 -3.79
C GLY A 22 18.23 -34.20 -4.40
N GLY A 23 18.34 -34.38 -5.72
CA GLY A 23 17.85 -35.56 -6.44
C GLY A 23 16.34 -35.55 -6.74
N LYS A 24 15.65 -34.43 -6.54
CA LYS A 24 14.22 -34.25 -6.86
C LYS A 24 14.01 -33.06 -7.79
N GLU A 25 13.08 -33.20 -8.72
CA GLU A 25 12.76 -32.21 -9.74
C GLU A 25 11.59 -31.31 -9.29
N TYR A 26 11.73 -30.01 -9.46
CA TYR A 26 10.79 -28.99 -8.99
C TYR A 26 10.41 -28.03 -10.12
N LYS A 27 9.20 -27.46 -10.08
CA LYS A 27 8.69 -26.50 -11.07
C LYS A 27 8.55 -25.12 -10.43
N LEU A 28 9.13 -24.08 -11.05
CA LEU A 28 9.06 -22.69 -10.55
C LEU A 28 7.60 -22.20 -10.42
N LYS A 29 6.71 -22.75 -11.23
CA LYS A 29 5.25 -22.52 -11.20
C LYS A 29 4.63 -22.73 -9.81
N ASP A 30 5.12 -23.67 -9.01
CA ASP A 30 4.57 -23.93 -7.66
C ASP A 30 4.92 -22.79 -6.67
N TYR A 31 6.02 -22.09 -6.91
CA TYR A 31 6.42 -20.91 -6.14
C TYR A 31 5.65 -19.65 -6.56
N TRP A 32 5.40 -19.53 -7.86
CA TRP A 32 4.54 -18.48 -8.46
C TRP A 32 3.07 -18.64 -8.05
N ASP A 33 2.59 -19.88 -7.97
CA ASP A 33 1.23 -20.22 -7.56
C ASP A 33 0.98 -19.89 -6.07
N ASN A 34 1.99 -20.05 -5.20
CA ASN A 34 1.95 -19.55 -3.82
C ASN A 34 2.03 -18.02 -3.70
N ALA A 35 2.43 -17.31 -4.77
CA ALA A 35 2.46 -15.85 -4.83
C ALA A 35 1.16 -15.23 -5.39
N ARG A 36 0.17 -16.05 -5.81
CA ARG A 36 -1.08 -15.61 -6.43
C ARG A 36 -1.90 -14.61 -5.59
N GLY A 37 -1.67 -14.53 -4.27
CA GLY A 37 -2.31 -13.55 -3.38
C GLY A 37 -1.64 -12.17 -3.27
N ARG A 38 -0.64 -11.82 -4.11
CA ARG A 38 0.10 -10.55 -3.99
C ARG A 38 -0.07 -9.62 -5.22
N SER A 39 -0.04 -8.31 -4.97
CA SER A 39 -0.21 -7.24 -5.97
C SER A 39 0.78 -7.35 -7.15
N ASN A 40 0.38 -6.83 -8.32
CA ASN A 40 1.14 -6.89 -9.58
C ASN A 40 2.58 -6.32 -9.43
N GLU A 41 2.74 -5.24 -8.66
CA GLU A 41 4.04 -4.63 -8.35
C GLU A 41 5.00 -5.59 -7.63
N LYS A 42 4.49 -6.44 -6.73
CA LYS A 42 5.31 -7.44 -6.02
C LYS A 42 5.78 -8.56 -6.96
N ARG A 43 4.97 -8.90 -7.98
CA ARG A 43 5.35 -9.88 -9.01
C ARG A 43 6.44 -9.34 -9.94
N GLN A 44 6.35 -8.06 -10.31
CA GLN A 44 7.37 -7.37 -11.12
C GLN A 44 8.71 -7.29 -10.38
N LYS A 45 8.70 -6.87 -9.10
CA LYS A 45 9.91 -6.81 -8.26
C LYS A 45 10.57 -8.17 -8.07
N PHE A 46 9.78 -9.24 -7.89
CA PHE A 46 10.29 -10.61 -7.79
C PHE A 46 10.95 -11.09 -9.10
N THR A 47 10.36 -10.77 -10.24
CA THR A 47 10.91 -11.11 -11.56
C THR A 47 12.25 -10.40 -11.82
N VAL A 48 12.35 -9.11 -11.49
CA VAL A 48 13.61 -8.35 -11.58
C VAL A 48 14.68 -8.94 -10.67
N PHE A 49 14.30 -9.35 -9.45
CA PHE A 49 15.23 -10.04 -8.56
C PHE A 49 15.78 -11.31 -9.22
N LEU A 50 14.90 -12.21 -9.70
CA LEU A 50 15.31 -13.50 -10.25
C LEU A 50 16.30 -13.30 -11.42
N LYS A 51 16.02 -12.34 -12.31
CA LYS A 51 16.91 -11.98 -13.42
C LYS A 51 18.29 -11.51 -12.93
N LYS A 52 18.33 -10.63 -11.92
CA LYS A 52 19.59 -10.09 -11.36
C LYS A 52 20.42 -11.16 -10.64
N ALA A 53 19.74 -12.00 -9.88
CA ALA A 53 20.35 -13.05 -9.11
C ALA A 53 20.92 -14.16 -10.01
N HIS A 54 20.19 -14.50 -11.07
CA HIS A 54 20.68 -15.39 -12.12
C HIS A 54 21.90 -14.81 -12.85
N ARG A 55 21.84 -13.55 -13.32
CA ARG A 55 22.99 -12.88 -13.96
C ARG A 55 24.25 -12.90 -13.08
N LYS A 56 24.10 -12.71 -11.77
CA LYS A 56 25.20 -12.74 -10.81
C LYS A 56 25.76 -14.14 -10.56
N ALA A 57 24.90 -15.16 -10.57
CA ALA A 57 25.32 -16.55 -10.45
C ALA A 57 26.04 -17.04 -11.72
N VAL A 58 25.56 -16.63 -12.90
CA VAL A 58 26.21 -16.89 -14.20
C VAL A 58 27.57 -16.18 -14.29
N ALA A 59 27.70 -14.95 -13.80
CA ALA A 59 28.98 -14.25 -13.76
C ALA A 59 30.02 -14.88 -12.81
N ARG A 60 29.58 -15.79 -11.91
CA ARG A 60 30.44 -16.48 -10.93
C ARG A 60 30.71 -17.94 -11.29
N ALA A 61 29.88 -18.57 -12.12
CA ALA A 61 30.01 -19.95 -12.51
C ALA A 61 30.33 -20.03 -14.01
N GLY A 62 31.56 -20.45 -14.33
CA GLY A 62 31.88 -20.98 -15.66
C GLY A 62 31.14 -22.29 -15.98
N ASP A 63 30.39 -22.85 -15.04
CA ASP A 63 29.67 -24.11 -15.17
C ASP A 63 28.15 -23.91 -15.23
N GLY A 64 27.64 -23.73 -16.44
CA GLY A 64 26.35 -24.23 -16.90
C GLY A 64 25.04 -23.82 -16.17
N PRO A 65 23.89 -24.00 -16.82
CA PRO A 65 22.60 -23.46 -16.36
C PRO A 65 22.05 -24.10 -15.05
N GLY A 66 22.63 -25.19 -14.55
CA GLY A 66 22.16 -25.91 -13.36
C GLY A 66 22.70 -25.41 -12.01
N GLY A 67 23.86 -24.75 -11.98
CA GLY A 67 24.51 -24.32 -10.72
C GLY A 67 23.88 -23.07 -10.08
N ALA A 68 23.32 -22.18 -10.91
CA ALA A 68 22.84 -20.86 -10.52
C ALA A 68 21.49 -20.84 -9.76
N LEU A 69 20.65 -21.86 -9.93
CA LEU A 69 19.33 -21.96 -9.28
C LEU A 69 19.41 -22.56 -7.87
N ARG A 70 20.47 -23.33 -7.58
CA ARG A 70 20.74 -23.91 -6.26
C ARG A 70 20.97 -22.87 -5.16
N SER A 71 21.48 -21.68 -5.50
CA SER A 71 21.83 -20.62 -4.54
C SER A 71 20.70 -19.64 -4.22
N LEU A 72 19.55 -19.70 -4.92
CA LEU A 72 18.59 -18.58 -4.94
C LEU A 72 17.27 -18.78 -4.20
N LEU A 73 16.98 -19.93 -3.61
CA LEU A 73 15.70 -20.18 -2.89
C LEU A 73 15.88 -20.54 -1.41
N PRO A 74 14.98 -20.07 -0.52
CA PRO A 74 15.16 -20.13 0.93
C PRO A 74 14.99 -21.54 1.51
N LEU A 75 16.05 -22.06 2.13
CA LEU A 75 16.02 -23.16 3.09
C LEU A 75 15.06 -22.83 4.26
N LYS A 76 14.08 -23.71 4.52
CA LYS A 76 13.88 -24.35 5.84
C LYS A 76 12.72 -25.35 5.83
N ARG A 77 12.99 -26.56 6.31
CA ARG A 77 12.23 -27.14 7.43
C ARG A 77 13.20 -27.28 8.60
N ALA A 78 12.80 -26.77 9.76
CA ALA A 78 13.62 -26.67 10.95
C ALA A 78 13.76 -28.03 11.64
N ARG A 79 15.01 -28.52 11.79
CA ARG A 79 15.58 -29.00 13.05
C ARG A 79 17.08 -29.19 12.85
N ASP A 80 17.82 -28.84 13.90
CA ASP A 80 19.28 -28.97 14.08
C ASP A 80 20.19 -27.87 13.47
N GLN A 81 21.28 -27.65 14.22
CA GLN A 81 22.09 -26.43 14.37
C GLN A 81 22.71 -25.85 13.08
N PRO A 82 23.06 -24.55 13.04
CA PRO A 82 23.62 -23.94 11.84
C PRO A 82 25.10 -24.33 11.63
N ASP A 83 25.40 -24.89 10.46
CA ASP A 83 26.76 -24.95 9.90
C ASP A 83 27.22 -23.54 9.45
N PRO A 84 28.42 -23.07 9.86
CA PRO A 84 28.89 -21.70 9.61
C PRO A 84 29.25 -21.38 8.14
N SER A 85 29.19 -22.33 7.19
CA SER A 85 29.74 -22.14 5.84
C SER A 85 28.77 -21.69 4.73
N THR A 86 27.46 -21.54 4.97
CA THR A 86 26.46 -21.17 3.91
C THR A 86 25.66 -19.89 4.20
N SER A 87 26.29 -18.89 4.80
CA SER A 87 25.62 -17.73 5.42
C SER A 87 25.36 -16.50 4.52
N GLY A 88 25.98 -16.40 3.33
CA GLY A 88 25.97 -15.16 2.54
C GLY A 88 24.68 -14.86 1.75
N GLU A 89 24.07 -15.88 1.13
CA GLU A 89 23.03 -15.66 0.11
C GLU A 89 21.61 -15.74 0.67
N THR A 90 21.38 -16.61 1.66
CA THR A 90 20.11 -16.64 2.42
C THR A 90 19.94 -15.42 3.33
N ALA A 91 21.05 -14.82 3.78
CA ALA A 91 21.03 -13.55 4.51
C ALA A 91 20.59 -12.39 3.61
N GLY A 92 20.94 -12.37 2.32
CA GLY A 92 20.58 -11.31 1.39
C GLY A 92 19.06 -11.16 1.20
N TRP A 93 18.36 -12.28 1.04
CA TRP A 93 16.90 -12.31 0.91
C TRP A 93 16.17 -12.00 2.21
N ARG A 94 16.60 -12.60 3.33
CA ARG A 94 16.03 -12.28 4.64
C ARG A 94 16.23 -10.80 4.94
N ASN A 95 17.41 -10.25 4.67
CA ASN A 95 17.70 -8.82 4.84
C ASN A 95 16.89 -7.94 3.87
N PHE A 96 16.67 -8.36 2.63
CA PHE A 96 15.81 -7.62 1.69
C PHE A 96 14.35 -7.61 2.16
N GLN A 97 13.79 -8.76 2.54
CA GLN A 97 12.43 -8.87 3.08
C GLN A 97 12.27 -8.12 4.41
N LEU A 98 13.27 -8.21 5.30
CA LEU A 98 13.33 -7.44 6.53
C LEU A 98 13.38 -5.95 6.22
N LYS A 99 14.26 -5.51 5.32
CA LYS A 99 14.34 -4.11 4.89
C LYS A 99 13.02 -3.66 4.28
N GLU A 100 12.42 -4.39 3.35
CA GLU A 100 11.13 -4.05 2.76
C GLU A 100 10.03 -3.98 3.84
N SER A 101 9.99 -4.94 4.77
CA SER A 101 9.04 -4.94 5.88
C SER A 101 9.24 -3.76 6.85
N VAL A 102 10.49 -3.36 7.09
CA VAL A 102 10.86 -2.21 7.92
C VAL A 102 10.56 -0.90 7.19
N HIS A 103 10.86 -0.78 5.90
CA HIS A 103 10.51 0.38 5.08
C HIS A 103 8.99 0.54 4.98
N VAL A 104 8.24 -0.56 4.82
CA VAL A 104 6.77 -0.52 4.82
C VAL A 104 6.22 -0.12 6.19
N LYS A 105 6.78 -0.64 7.29
CA LYS A 105 6.38 -0.24 8.65
C LYS A 105 6.69 1.24 8.92
N ARG A 106 7.89 1.70 8.55
CA ARG A 106 8.33 3.09 8.72
C ARG A 106 7.50 4.04 7.85
N LYS A 107 7.23 3.67 6.60
CA LYS A 107 6.34 4.44 5.72
C LYS A 107 4.93 4.52 6.30
N ARG A 108 4.38 3.41 6.81
CA ARG A 108 3.08 3.44 7.47
C ARG A 108 3.06 4.35 8.70
N ALA A 109 4.08 4.29 9.55
CA ALA A 109 4.18 5.19 10.70
C ALA A 109 4.21 6.67 10.26
N SER A 110 5.06 7.00 9.30
CA SER A 110 5.16 8.35 8.73
C SER A 110 3.86 8.82 8.04
N ASP A 111 3.18 7.92 7.32
CA ASP A 111 1.87 8.22 6.71
C ASP A 111 0.84 8.57 7.81
N TYR A 112 0.84 7.87 8.94
CA TYR A 112 -0.09 8.12 10.05
C TYR A 112 0.21 9.42 10.81
N GLU A 113 1.48 9.74 11.04
CA GLU A 113 1.89 11.05 11.60
C GLU A 113 1.37 12.20 10.73
N ARG A 114 1.50 12.05 9.41
CA ARG A 114 0.97 13.00 8.42
C ARG A 114 -0.56 13.10 8.48
N MET A 115 -1.27 11.97 8.52
CA MET A 115 -2.73 11.95 8.65
C MET A 115 -3.20 12.63 9.95
N GLU A 116 -2.50 12.40 11.06
CA GLU A 116 -2.84 12.99 12.36
C GLU A 116 -2.66 14.50 12.36
N HIS A 117 -1.53 14.99 11.82
CA HIS A 117 -1.29 16.41 11.65
C HIS A 117 -2.39 17.08 10.81
N ILE A 118 -2.68 16.53 9.63
CA ILE A 118 -3.69 17.10 8.72
C ILE A 118 -5.08 17.06 9.36
N SER A 119 -5.47 15.94 9.96
CA SER A 119 -6.80 15.80 10.61
C SER A 119 -6.98 16.79 11.76
N SER A 120 -5.92 17.04 12.53
CA SER A 120 -5.91 18.04 13.61
C SER A 120 -6.09 19.46 13.08
N GLU A 121 -5.34 19.82 12.04
CA GLU A 121 -5.41 21.15 11.42
C GLU A 121 -6.77 21.44 10.79
N LEU A 122 -7.34 20.48 10.04
CA LEU A 122 -8.67 20.62 9.43
C LEU A 122 -9.78 20.81 10.48
N SER A 123 -9.67 20.11 11.62
CA SER A 123 -10.66 20.20 12.69
C SER A 123 -10.68 21.57 13.40
N LYS A 124 -9.57 22.31 13.34
CA LYS A 124 -9.43 23.66 13.93
C LYS A 124 -9.92 24.77 13.02
N VAL A 125 -10.14 24.50 11.74
CA VAL A 125 -10.59 25.52 10.79
C VAL A 125 -11.93 26.07 11.26
N GLN A 126 -12.00 27.38 11.46
CA GLN A 126 -13.21 28.12 11.77
C GLN A 126 -13.50 29.08 10.63
N TRP A 127 -14.77 29.33 10.35
CA TRP A 127 -15.16 30.20 9.26
C TRP A 127 -15.93 31.40 9.78
N ARG A 128 -15.28 32.57 9.75
CA ARG A 128 -15.92 33.86 10.10
C ARG A 128 -16.64 33.85 11.46
N GLY A 129 -16.03 33.23 12.46
CA GLY A 129 -16.60 33.07 13.81
C GLY A 129 -17.61 31.92 13.96
N TRP A 130 -17.92 31.21 12.88
CA TRP A 130 -18.69 29.97 12.92
C TRP A 130 -17.78 28.77 13.17
N GLY A 131 -18.27 27.82 13.97
CA GLY A 131 -17.63 26.53 14.17
C GLY A 131 -17.60 25.71 12.89
N ASN A 132 -16.76 24.67 12.85
CA ASN A 132 -16.64 23.79 11.69
C ASN A 132 -17.87 22.87 11.58
N PRO A 133 -18.71 23.00 10.53
CA PRO A 133 -19.93 22.21 10.38
C PRO A 133 -19.66 20.76 9.98
N PHE A 134 -18.43 20.42 9.60
CA PHE A 134 -18.06 19.11 9.07
C PHE A 134 -17.52 18.16 10.13
N ARG A 135 -17.60 18.53 11.41
CA ARG A 135 -17.09 17.72 12.52
C ARG A 135 -17.97 16.55 12.84
N GLU A 136 -19.24 16.81 13.09
CA GLU A 136 -20.19 15.78 13.49
C GLU A 136 -20.70 14.99 12.28
N LEU A 137 -20.96 13.69 12.50
CA LEU A 137 -21.48 12.81 11.46
C LEU A 137 -22.97 13.01 11.32
N ILE A 138 -23.42 13.36 10.11
CA ILE A 138 -24.84 13.32 9.76
C ILE A 138 -25.23 11.86 9.52
N THR A 139 -26.28 11.40 10.20
CA THR A 139 -26.88 10.06 10.09
C THR A 139 -28.38 10.19 9.81
N PRO A 140 -29.04 9.15 9.28
CA PRO A 140 -30.48 9.22 9.02
C PRO A 140 -31.30 9.60 10.26
N GLU A 141 -30.83 9.20 11.45
CA GLU A 141 -31.50 9.46 12.73
C GLU A 141 -31.33 10.90 13.22
N ASN A 142 -30.28 11.61 12.81
CA ASN A 142 -29.99 12.98 13.28
C ASN A 142 -30.16 14.05 12.20
N CYS A 143 -30.37 13.68 10.93
CA CYS A 143 -30.44 14.62 9.82
C CYS A 143 -31.52 15.71 10.00
N GLU A 144 -32.65 15.37 10.63
CA GLU A 144 -33.69 16.34 11.01
C GLU A 144 -33.20 17.36 12.05
N ALA A 145 -32.47 16.90 13.07
CA ALA A 145 -31.92 17.77 14.12
C ALA A 145 -30.85 18.73 13.55
N PHE A 146 -30.17 18.33 12.48
CA PHE A 146 -29.25 19.18 11.72
C PHE A 146 -29.95 20.12 10.72
N GLY A 147 -31.28 20.06 10.61
CA GLY A 147 -32.04 20.88 9.66
C GLY A 147 -31.87 20.44 8.21
N VAL A 148 -31.47 19.19 7.96
CA VAL A 148 -31.20 18.61 6.63
C VAL A 148 -31.97 17.30 6.42
N PRO A 149 -33.32 17.29 6.51
CA PRO A 149 -34.13 16.07 6.43
C PRO A 149 -33.96 15.30 5.11
N ASP A 150 -33.59 15.99 4.04
CA ASP A 150 -33.39 15.40 2.71
C ASP A 150 -31.94 14.99 2.42
N TYR A 151 -31.04 15.05 3.41
CA TYR A 151 -29.61 14.80 3.21
C TYR A 151 -29.32 13.47 2.51
N PHE A 152 -29.93 12.39 2.97
CA PHE A 152 -29.73 11.05 2.42
C PHE A 152 -30.52 10.75 1.14
N LYS A 153 -31.31 11.71 0.63
CA LYS A 153 -31.86 11.62 -0.73
C LYS A 153 -30.82 12.01 -1.79
N ILE A 154 -29.77 12.72 -1.39
CA ILE A 154 -28.75 13.28 -2.28
C ILE A 154 -27.38 12.68 -1.96
N VAL A 155 -27.02 12.57 -0.69
CA VAL A 155 -25.72 12.07 -0.23
C VAL A 155 -25.82 10.58 0.11
N GLU A 156 -25.10 9.75 -0.66
CA GLU A 156 -25.11 8.29 -0.50
C GLU A 156 -24.27 7.82 0.69
N LYS A 157 -23.05 8.37 0.85
CA LYS A 157 -22.11 7.96 1.89
C LYS A 157 -21.73 9.16 2.75
N SER A 158 -22.27 9.19 3.97
CA SER A 158 -21.90 10.19 4.97
C SER A 158 -20.53 9.92 5.58
N VAL A 159 -19.78 10.99 5.84
CA VAL A 159 -18.48 10.99 6.53
C VAL A 159 -18.28 12.37 7.18
N SER A 160 -17.51 12.43 8.27
CA SER A 160 -17.19 13.67 8.97
C SER A 160 -15.73 13.70 9.45
N LEU A 161 -15.24 14.87 9.81
CA LEU A 161 -13.87 15.07 10.31
C LEU A 161 -13.63 14.33 11.64
N ASP A 162 -14.63 14.20 12.52
CA ASP A 162 -14.48 13.42 13.76
C ASP A 162 -14.39 11.91 13.46
N VAL A 163 -15.14 11.42 12.46
CA VAL A 163 -15.01 10.03 11.99
C VAL A 163 -13.62 9.77 11.40
N ILE A 164 -13.12 10.70 10.58
CA ILE A 164 -11.77 10.61 10.00
C ILE A 164 -10.72 10.61 11.11
N SER A 165 -10.80 11.56 12.04
CA SER A 165 -9.89 11.67 13.19
C SER A 165 -9.87 10.39 14.03
N ARG A 166 -11.04 9.79 14.27
CA ARG A 166 -11.15 8.50 14.95
C ARG A 166 -10.46 7.38 14.16
N ARG A 167 -10.71 7.28 12.85
CA ARG A 167 -10.08 6.26 11.98
C ARG A 167 -8.55 6.40 11.93
N VAL A 168 -8.02 7.62 11.96
CA VAL A 168 -6.58 7.88 12.06
C VAL A 168 -6.03 7.33 13.37
N ARG A 169 -6.61 7.71 14.52
CA ARG A 169 -6.18 7.25 15.86
C ARG A 169 -6.26 5.73 16.02
N GLU A 170 -7.27 5.09 15.42
CA GLU A 170 -7.48 3.64 15.48
C GLU A 170 -6.67 2.88 14.40
N HIS A 171 -5.83 3.56 13.63
CA HIS A 171 -5.05 2.98 12.53
C HIS A 171 -5.91 2.18 11.51
N ARG A 172 -7.07 2.72 11.14
CA ARG A 172 -8.06 2.04 10.27
C ARG A 172 -7.87 2.28 8.77
N TYR A 173 -6.97 3.18 8.37
CA TYR A 173 -6.66 3.45 6.96
C TYR A 173 -5.60 2.49 6.41
N ALA A 174 -5.89 1.91 5.23
CA ALA A 174 -4.97 1.01 4.56
C ALA A 174 -3.73 1.74 4.00
N SER A 175 -3.93 3.00 3.55
CA SER A 175 -2.93 3.90 2.99
C SER A 175 -3.36 5.37 3.14
N PHE A 176 -2.43 6.30 2.95
CA PHE A 176 -2.70 7.75 2.93
C PHE A 176 -3.77 8.17 1.91
N SER A 177 -3.79 7.54 0.73
CA SER A 177 -4.79 7.82 -0.30
C SER A 177 -6.23 7.51 0.15
N HIS A 178 -6.45 6.51 1.03
CA HIS A 178 -7.79 6.26 1.58
C HIS A 178 -8.24 7.35 2.56
N PHE A 179 -7.30 7.90 3.33
CA PHE A 179 -7.56 9.05 4.20
C PHE A 179 -7.91 10.29 3.38
N GLU A 180 -7.11 10.59 2.35
CA GLU A 180 -7.36 11.70 1.43
C GLU A 180 -8.73 11.58 0.77
N ALA A 181 -9.10 10.39 0.30
CA ALA A 181 -10.40 10.14 -0.31
C ALA A 181 -11.57 10.43 0.65
N ASP A 182 -11.46 10.07 1.94
CA ASP A 182 -12.52 10.37 2.91
C ASP A 182 -12.57 11.88 3.23
N VAL A 183 -11.44 12.60 3.28
CA VAL A 183 -11.44 14.07 3.44
C VAL A 183 -12.09 14.76 2.24
N ARG A 184 -11.74 14.35 1.01
CA ARG A 184 -12.37 14.84 -0.21
C ARG A 184 -13.86 14.53 -0.25
N LEU A 185 -14.26 13.37 0.27
CA LEU A 185 -15.67 13.00 0.35
C LEU A 185 -16.47 13.96 1.24
N VAL A 186 -15.93 14.38 2.40
CA VAL A 186 -16.55 15.41 3.26
C VAL A 186 -16.83 16.68 2.46
N VAL A 187 -15.84 17.19 1.74
CA VAL A 187 -15.96 18.40 0.91
C VAL A 187 -16.98 18.19 -0.20
N SER A 188 -16.90 17.07 -0.92
CA SER A 188 -17.77 16.80 -2.06
C SER A 188 -19.23 16.67 -1.64
N ASN A 189 -19.52 16.00 -0.52
CA ASN A 189 -20.87 15.90 0.03
C ASN A 189 -21.42 17.27 0.43
N ALA A 190 -20.58 18.10 1.04
CA ALA A 190 -20.98 19.46 1.39
C ALA A 190 -21.30 20.30 0.15
N LYS A 191 -20.48 20.25 -0.89
CA LYS A 191 -20.71 20.99 -2.14
C LYS A 191 -21.87 20.41 -2.97
N LEU A 192 -22.12 19.11 -2.88
CA LEU A 192 -23.23 18.45 -3.55
C LEU A 192 -24.58 18.83 -2.91
N PHE A 193 -24.64 18.84 -1.59
CA PHE A 193 -25.88 19.12 -0.87
C PHE A 193 -26.21 20.62 -0.79
N ASN A 194 -25.19 21.47 -0.65
CA ASN A 194 -25.37 22.92 -0.46
C ASN A 194 -25.11 23.66 -1.77
N ARG A 195 -25.98 24.61 -2.13
CA ARG A 195 -25.86 25.35 -3.40
C ARG A 195 -24.64 26.28 -3.38
N GLU A 196 -24.06 26.50 -4.55
CA GLU A 196 -23.00 27.50 -4.71
C GLU A 196 -23.47 28.87 -4.17
N GLY A 197 -22.60 29.50 -3.38
CA GLY A 197 -22.90 30.77 -2.70
C GLY A 197 -23.46 30.61 -1.29
N GLU A 198 -23.99 29.44 -0.90
CA GLU A 198 -24.38 29.20 0.49
C GLU A 198 -23.16 29.10 1.42
N LYS A 199 -23.35 29.45 2.70
CA LYS A 199 -22.26 29.52 3.69
C LYS A 199 -21.49 28.20 3.81
N VAL A 200 -22.20 27.07 3.82
CA VAL A 200 -21.59 25.74 3.93
C VAL A 200 -20.79 25.38 2.68
N HIS A 201 -21.27 25.75 1.49
CA HIS A 201 -20.54 25.55 0.24
C HIS A 201 -19.25 26.40 0.21
N GLN A 202 -19.33 27.65 0.64
CA GLN A 202 -18.16 28.53 0.75
C GLN A 202 -17.14 27.95 1.75
N PHE A 203 -17.59 27.52 2.92
CA PHE A 203 -16.73 26.86 3.90
C PHE A 203 -16.09 25.58 3.31
N ALA A 204 -16.86 24.72 2.65
CA ALA A 204 -16.31 23.51 2.02
C ALA A 204 -15.20 23.83 1.02
N THR A 205 -15.32 24.95 0.29
CA THR A 205 -14.28 25.42 -0.64
C THR A 205 -13.02 25.90 0.10
N GLU A 206 -13.18 26.63 1.20
CA GLU A 206 -12.04 27.07 2.03
C GLU A 206 -11.36 25.90 2.76
N LEU A 207 -12.14 24.92 3.24
CA LEU A 207 -11.63 23.70 3.85
C LEU A 207 -10.81 22.88 2.84
N GLU A 208 -11.30 22.78 1.60
CA GLU A 208 -10.57 22.12 0.51
C GLU A 208 -9.25 22.81 0.21
N ALA A 209 -9.24 24.14 0.08
CA ALA A 209 -8.01 24.90 -0.12
C ALA A 209 -7.02 24.72 1.02
N ARG A 210 -7.49 24.68 2.28
CA ARG A 210 -6.65 24.41 3.44
C ARG A 210 -6.08 23.00 3.42
N PHE A 211 -6.90 22.01 3.05
CA PHE A 211 -6.43 20.63 2.89
C PHE A 211 -5.33 20.54 1.83
N ASP A 212 -5.50 21.21 0.70
CA ASP A 212 -4.53 21.18 -0.40
C ASP A 212 -3.21 21.84 -0.05
N ALA A 213 -3.26 22.94 0.71
CA ALA A 213 -2.05 23.55 1.28
C ALA A 213 -1.31 22.57 2.23
N LEU A 214 -2.04 21.90 3.13
CA LEU A 214 -1.46 20.93 4.06
C LEU A 214 -0.83 19.72 3.35
N LEU A 215 -1.36 19.33 2.18
CA LEU A 215 -0.76 18.27 1.36
C LEU A 215 0.57 18.68 0.70
N GLN A 216 0.84 19.98 0.55
CA GLN A 216 2.12 20.48 0.04
C GLN A 216 3.14 20.75 1.15
N GLU A 217 2.68 21.11 2.35
CA GLU A 217 3.52 21.41 3.51
C GLU A 217 4.09 20.15 4.20
N ALA A 218 3.41 19.00 4.06
CA ALA A 218 3.68 17.79 4.83
C ALA A 218 4.35 16.65 4.05
#